data_AF-A0A397E3Z7-F1
#
_entry.id   AF-A0A397E3Z7-F1
#
_cell.length_a   1.000
_cell.length_b   1.000
_cell.length_c   1.000
_cell.angle_alpha   90.00
_cell.angle_beta   90.00
_cell.angle_gamma   90.00
#
_symmetry.space_group_name_H-M   'P 1'
#
loop_
_entity.id
_entity.type
_entity.pdbx_description
1 polymer ?
#
loop_
_entity_poly.entity_id
_entity_poly.type
_entity_poly.pdbx_seq_one_letter_code
_entity_poly.pdbx_strand_id
1 'polypeptide(L)' 'SVTFVWELMFTRAVFNTEDIIEQHRLLNQVSALVDAKRLRTTVGKSLGTINAANLKLAHVALEAGTVVGKLVLSGF' A
#
# COMPACT_ATOMS: atom_id res chain seq x y z
N SER A 1 -7.68 -0.84 -26.28
CA SER A 1 -6.40 -0.16 -25.99
C SER A 1 -6.01 -0.50 -24.56
N VAL A 2 -4.72 -0.69 -24.27
CA VAL A 2 -4.22 -0.81 -22.89
C VAL A 2 -3.44 0.47 -22.59
N THR A 3 -3.87 1.21 -21.57
CA THR A 3 -3.17 2.42 -21.11
C THR A 3 -2.36 2.07 -19.88
N PHE A 4 -1.05 2.29 -19.93
CA PHE A 4 -0.18 2.15 -18.77
C PHE A 4 0.05 3.53 -18.17
N VAL A 5 -0.51 3.76 -16.98
CA VAL A 5 -0.23 4.95 -16.17
C VAL A 5 0.62 4.53 -14.99
N TRP A 6 1.85 5.03 -14.95
CA TRP A 6 2.72 4.89 -13.79
C TRP A 6 2.39 6.00 -12.81
N GLU A 7 1.69 5.65 -11.73
CA GLU A 7 1.29 6.61 -10.71
C GLU A 7 2.21 6.56 -9.49
N LEU A 8 2.82 7.69 -9.14
CA LEU A 8 3.55 7.87 -7.89
C LEU A 8 2.63 8.54 -6.85
N MET A 9 2.12 7.77 -5.91
CA MET A 9 1.20 8.26 -4.86
C MET A 9 1.92 9.08 -3.76
N PHE A 10 3.25 9.16 -3.80
CA PHE A 10 4.06 9.80 -2.75
C PHE A 10 4.63 11.16 -3.14
N THR A 11 4.27 11.74 -4.29
CA THR A 11 4.78 13.04 -4.76
C THR A 11 4.64 14.14 -3.69
N ARG A 12 3.45 14.29 -3.10
CA ARG A 12 3.19 15.29 -2.05
C ARG A 12 4.15 15.13 -0.85
N ALA A 13 4.34 13.91 -0.38
CA ALA A 13 5.21 13.60 0.77
C ALA A 13 6.70 13.73 0.44
N VAL A 14 7.13 13.28 -0.73
CA VAL A 14 8.53 13.32 -1.18
C VAL A 14 9.00 14.77 -1.40
N PHE A 15 8.14 15.62 -1.97
CA PHE A 15 8.48 17.01 -2.27
C PHE A 15 7.97 18.02 -1.23
N ASN A 16 7.30 17.54 -0.18
CA ASN A 16 6.69 18.36 0.87
C ASN A 16 5.90 19.55 0.30
N THR A 17 5.02 19.26 -0.65
CA THR A 17 4.25 20.29 -1.36
C THR A 17 3.33 21.05 -0.39
N GLU A 18 2.95 22.28 -0.74
CA GLU A 18 2.10 23.13 0.11
C GLU A 18 0.76 22.45 0.49
N ASP A 19 0.29 21.54 -0.36
CA ASP A 19 -0.95 20.79 -0.22
C ASP A 19 -0.74 19.35 0.30
N ILE A 20 0.35 19.08 1.03
CA ILE A 20 0.63 17.76 1.64
C ILE A 20 -0.53 17.23 2.50
N ILE A 21 -1.35 18.12 3.06
CA ILE A 21 -2.52 17.79 3.88
C ILE A 21 -3.60 16.97 3.14
N GLU A 22 -3.69 17.05 1.81
CA GLU A 22 -4.71 16.29 1.09
C GLU A 22 -4.50 14.78 1.16
N GLN A 23 -3.25 14.31 1.32
CA GLN A 23 -3.01 12.88 1.51
C GLN A 23 -3.67 12.37 2.80
N HIS A 24 -3.61 13.17 3.88
CA HIS A 24 -4.33 12.87 5.12
C HIS A 24 -5.86 12.88 4.89
N ARG A 25 -6.39 13.90 4.21
CA ARG A 25 -7.83 13.99 3.90
C ARG A 25 -8.32 12.79 3.09
N LEU A 26 -7.56 12.37 2.09
CA LEU A 26 -7.87 11.19 1.27
C LEU A 26 -7.85 9.91 2.11
N LEU A 27 -6.85 9.72 2.97
CA LEU A 27 -6.77 8.54 3.84
C LEU A 27 -7.95 8.47 4.83
N ASN A 28 -8.40 9.61 5.37
CA ASN A 28 -9.60 9.65 6.21
C ASN A 28 -10.87 9.25 5.45
N GLN A 29 -11.02 9.72 4.21
CA GLN A 29 -12.13 9.32 3.35
C GLN A 29 -12.10 7.81 3.07
N VAL A 30 -10.93 7.25 2.77
CA VAL A 30 -10.75 5.80 2.59
C VAL A 30 -11.17 5.05 3.85
N SER A 31 -10.79 5.51 5.05
CA SER A 31 -11.21 4.90 6.32
C SER A 31 -12.73 4.85 6.45
N ALA A 32 -13.41 5.99 6.23
CA ALA A 32 -14.86 6.06 6.31
C ALA A 32 -15.54 5.12 5.30
N LEU A 33 -14.97 4.96 4.11
CA LEU A 33 -15.47 4.02 3.10
C LEU A 33 -15.24 2.56 3.48
N VAL A 34 -14.14 2.24 4.18
CA VAL A 34 -13.88 0.90 4.73
C VAL A 34 -14.89 0.58 5.83
N ASP A 35 -15.12 1.50 6.76
CA ASP A 35 -16.10 1.34 7.85
C ASP A 35 -17.53 1.18 7.31
N ALA A 36 -17.87 1.95 6.27
CA ALA A 36 -19.13 1.81 5.54
C ALA A 36 -19.21 0.55 4.66
N LYS A 37 -18.20 -0.33 4.68
CA LYS A 37 -18.10 -1.57 3.88
C LYS A 37 -18.17 -1.33 2.36
N ARG A 38 -17.88 -0.12 1.90
CA ARG A 38 -17.81 0.24 0.47
C ARG A 38 -16.45 -0.09 -0.12
N LEU A 39 -15.40 -0.06 0.71
CA LEU A 39 -14.07 -0.57 0.38
C LEU A 39 -13.73 -1.76 1.27
N ARG A 40 -12.97 -2.70 0.71
CA ARG A 40 -12.45 -3.87 1.43
C ARG A 40 -10.94 -3.92 1.33
N THR A 41 -10.33 -4.56 2.32
CA THR A 41 -8.89 -4.80 2.34
C THR A 41 -8.43 -5.54 1.08
N THR A 42 -7.22 -5.24 0.63
CA THR A 42 -6.53 -5.92 -0.48
C THR A 42 -5.41 -6.83 0.03
N VAL A 43 -5.35 -7.12 1.33
CA VAL A 43 -4.41 -8.10 1.89
C VAL A 43 -4.56 -9.44 1.18
N GLY A 44 -3.48 -9.87 0.53
CA GLY A 44 -3.41 -11.17 -0.14
C GLY A 44 -2.70 -12.20 0.73
N LYS A 45 -1.56 -11.84 1.33
CA LYS A 45 -0.76 -12.74 2.18
C LYS A 45 -0.15 -12.01 3.36
N SER A 46 -0.26 -12.61 4.54
CA SER A 46 0.53 -12.21 5.72
C SER A 46 1.82 -13.03 5.77
N LEU A 47 2.95 -12.37 6.00
CA LEU A 47 4.28 -12.97 6.05
C LEU A 47 4.83 -13.09 7.49
N GLY A 48 4.00 -12.84 8.51
CA GLY A 48 4.36 -12.96 9.92
C GLY A 48 5.00 -11.69 10.49
N THR A 49 5.91 -11.85 11.46
CA THR A 49 6.53 -10.73 12.18
C THR A 49 7.46 -9.92 11.31
N ILE A 50 7.63 -8.65 11.66
CA ILE A 50 8.55 -7.71 11.04
C ILE A 50 9.96 -8.08 11.49
N ASN A 51 10.64 -8.86 10.66
CA ASN A 51 12.06 -9.17 10.83
C ASN A 51 12.75 -9.18 9.45
N ALA A 52 14.09 -9.17 9.46
CA ALA A 52 14.87 -9.10 8.24
C ALA A 52 14.64 -10.29 7.30
N ALA A 53 14.36 -11.49 7.83
CA ALA A 53 14.11 -12.69 7.02
C ALA A 53 12.79 -12.56 6.26
N ASN A 54 11.71 -12.17 6.94
CA ASN A 54 10.39 -11.99 6.34
C ASN A 54 10.36 -10.81 5.35
N LEU A 55 11.11 -9.74 5.62
CA LEU A 55 11.26 -8.63 4.67
C LEU A 55 11.93 -9.07 3.37
N LYS A 56 13.01 -9.86 3.44
CA LYS A 56 13.66 -10.42 2.24
C LYS A 56 12.71 -11.28 1.41
N LEU A 57 11.90 -12.12 2.06
CA LEU A 57 10.89 -12.93 1.38
C LEU A 57 9.84 -12.06 0.67
N ALA A 58 9.41 -10.96 1.29
CA ALA A 58 8.48 -10.01 0.70
C ALA A 58 9.04 -9.37 -0.57
N HIS A 59 10.31 -8.93 -0.53
CA HIS A 59 11.00 -8.34 -1.68
C HIS A 59 11.11 -9.31 -2.86
N VAL A 60 11.60 -10.53 -2.62
CA VAL A 60 11.72 -11.56 -3.67
C VAL A 60 10.37 -11.83 -4.33
N ALA A 61 9.29 -11.91 -3.54
CA ALA A 61 7.95 -12.12 -4.07
C ALA A 61 7.46 -10.94 -4.93
N LEU A 62 7.69 -9.69 -4.49
CA LEU A 62 7.29 -8.49 -5.24
C LEU A 62 8.08 -8.35 -6.55
N GLU A 63 9.38 -8.61 -6.53
CA GLU A 63 10.27 -8.55 -7.70
C GLU A 63 9.89 -9.60 -8.75
N ALA A 64 9.34 -10.74 -8.34
CA ALA A 64 8.82 -11.75 -9.25
C ALA A 64 7.56 -11.30 -10.03
N GLY A 65 6.88 -10.23 -9.59
CA GLY A 65 5.75 -9.63 -10.31
C GLY A 65 4.46 -10.46 -10.34
N THR A 66 4.39 -11.57 -9.60
CA THR A 66 3.24 -12.50 -9.59
C THR A 66 2.31 -12.31 -8.39
N VAL A 67 2.58 -11.32 -7.54
CA VAL A 67 1.81 -11.06 -6.32
C VAL A 67 0.44 -10.49 -6.66
N VAL A 68 -0.61 -11.16 -6.20
CA VAL A 68 -1.99 -10.65 -6.23
C VAL A 68 -2.34 -10.08 -4.86
N GLY A 69 -2.78 -8.82 -4.81
CA GLY A 69 -3.09 -8.11 -3.57
C GLY A 69 -1.86 -7.52 -2.88
N LYS A 70 -1.89 -7.41 -1.55
CA LYS A 70 -0.83 -6.84 -0.71
C LYS A 70 -0.20 -7.88 0.20
N LEU A 71 1.13 -7.85 0.30
CA LEU A 71 1.89 -8.58 1.33
C LEU A 71 1.93 -7.74 2.61
N VAL A 72 1.64 -8.34 3.76
CA VAL A 72 1.64 -7.65 5.06
C VAL A 72 2.51 -8.37 6.07
N LEU A 73 3.30 -7.61 6.82
CA LEU A 73 4.03 -8.07 8.01
C LEU A 73 3.50 -7.28 9.21
N SER A 74 3.45 -7.89 10.38
CA SER A 74 2.89 -7.27 11.59
C SER A 74 3.49 -7.85 12.86
N GLY A 75 3.71 -7.02 13.88
CA GLY A 75 4.46 -7.39 15.09
C GLY A 75 5.97 -7.35 14.84
N PHE A 76 6.79 -7.39 15.89
CA PHE A 76 8.26 -7.39 15.79
C PHE A 76 8.80 -8.71 16.36
#